data_AF-A0A398DLE1-F1
#
_entry.id   AF-A0A398DLE1-F1
#
_cell.length_a   1.000
_cell.length_b   1.000
_cell.length_c   1.000
_cell.angle_alpha   90.00
_cell.angle_beta   90.00
_cell.angle_gamma   90.00
#
_symmetry.space_group_name_H-M   'P 1'
#
loop_
_entity.id
_entity.type
_entity.pdbx_description
1 polymer ?
#
loop_
_entity_poly.entity_id
_entity_poly.type
_entity_poly.pdbx_seq_one_letter_code
_entity_poly.pdbx_strand_id
1 'polypeptide(L)'
;MKAALRRHDDPDYALSAGSVGSVCMHFGGLVGDQTVGSMVADLDKSGPVAWVTGTSAPCIALFKPITLDAEGTGMFGEDQQEKALNYWLENEHISRNLQNNYAEKHEAIEKLRAPLEQRFEEIMTDAAPEYRKQAARECFELEKEYRVAVWKAIEPLDHPTRHSPVFSMQWRRENRELVRRWPVYSQSSENASTV
;
A
#
# COMPACT_ATOMS: atom_id res chain seq x y z
N MET A 1 16.77 4.06 2.08
CA MET A 1 16.22 3.56 0.79
C MET A 1 14.70 3.68 0.70
N LYS A 2 13.91 3.15 1.66
CA LYS A 2 12.43 3.22 1.65
C LYS A 2 11.88 4.63 1.35
N ALA A 3 12.41 5.66 2.02
CA ALA A 3 12.00 7.06 1.81
C ALA A 3 12.16 7.57 0.36
N ALA A 4 13.13 7.05 -0.42
CA ALA A 4 13.29 7.45 -1.82
C ALA A 4 12.14 6.94 -2.69
N LEU A 5 11.62 5.74 -2.40
CA LEU A 5 10.48 5.14 -3.10
C LEU A 5 9.15 5.82 -2.79
N ARG A 6 9.10 6.64 -1.73
CA ARG A 6 7.92 7.38 -1.29
C ARG A 6 7.81 8.78 -1.89
N ARG A 7 8.80 9.22 -2.66
CA ARG A 7 8.88 10.62 -3.08
C ARG A 7 7.86 10.98 -4.15
N HIS A 8 7.23 12.13 -3.92
CA HIS A 8 6.54 12.93 -4.92
C HIS A 8 7.43 14.09 -5.37
N ASP A 9 7.20 14.59 -6.57
CA ASP A 9 7.95 15.71 -7.17
C ASP A 9 7.47 17.10 -6.69
N ASP A 10 6.25 17.18 -6.17
CA ASP A 10 5.66 18.41 -5.62
C ASP A 10 5.27 18.21 -4.13
N PRO A 11 5.72 19.06 -3.20
CA PRO A 11 5.33 18.98 -1.78
C PRO A 11 3.86 19.38 -1.51
N ASP A 12 3.22 20.15 -2.40
CA ASP A 12 1.79 20.51 -2.33
C ASP A 12 0.92 19.58 -3.20
N TYR A 13 1.47 18.42 -3.59
CA TYR A 13 0.88 17.51 -4.55
C TYR A 13 -0.51 17.02 -4.13
N ALA A 14 -1.53 17.55 -4.81
CA ALA A 14 -2.83 16.90 -4.87
C ALA A 14 -2.64 15.60 -5.67
N LEU A 15 -2.87 14.45 -5.03
CA LEU A 15 -2.74 13.13 -5.67
C LEU A 15 -3.54 13.03 -6.99
N SER A 16 -4.62 13.80 -7.11
CA SER A 16 -5.48 13.87 -8.30
C SER A 16 -4.89 14.64 -9.49
N ALA A 17 -3.78 15.36 -9.31
CA ALA A 17 -3.09 16.04 -10.40
C ALA A 17 -2.36 15.06 -11.34
N GLY A 18 -1.88 13.93 -10.80
CA GLY A 18 -1.15 12.91 -11.56
C GLY A 18 0.20 13.39 -12.07
N SER A 19 1.29 12.92 -11.48
CA SER A 19 2.65 13.12 -11.98
C SER A 19 3.33 11.79 -12.26
N VAL A 20 3.98 11.71 -13.42
CA VAL A 20 4.90 10.63 -13.81
C VAL A 20 6.37 10.97 -13.52
N GLY A 21 6.64 12.17 -12.96
CA GLY A 21 7.95 12.55 -12.46
C GLY A 21 8.22 12.06 -11.03
N SER A 22 7.15 11.71 -10.31
CA SER A 22 7.21 11.12 -8.96
C SER A 22 7.68 9.66 -8.99
N VAL A 23 8.42 9.23 -7.97
CA VAL A 23 8.73 7.79 -7.79
C VAL A 23 7.50 7.05 -7.27
N CYS A 24 6.77 7.68 -6.34
CA CYS A 24 5.45 7.23 -5.91
C CYS A 24 4.39 7.87 -6.82
N MET A 25 4.04 7.19 -7.91
CA MET A 25 3.03 7.65 -8.86
C MET A 25 1.63 7.33 -8.35
N HIS A 26 0.70 8.27 -8.55
CA HIS A 26 -0.71 8.12 -8.26
C HIS A 26 -1.55 8.41 -9.50
N PHE A 27 -2.60 7.62 -9.67
CA PHE A 27 -3.54 7.82 -10.76
C PHE A 27 -4.20 9.19 -10.68
N GLY A 28 -3.87 10.07 -11.64
CA GLY A 28 -4.44 11.42 -11.79
C GLY A 28 -5.50 11.54 -12.89
N GLY A 29 -6.03 10.41 -13.37
CA GLY A 29 -6.99 10.40 -14.47
C GLY A 29 -6.30 10.45 -15.83
N LEU A 30 -6.53 11.51 -16.62
CA LEU A 30 -6.03 11.61 -18.01
C LEU A 30 -4.50 11.55 -18.09
N VAL A 31 -3.83 12.03 -17.05
CA VAL A 31 -2.38 12.06 -16.91
C VAL A 31 -2.04 11.40 -15.57
N GLY A 32 -0.99 10.57 -15.58
CA GLY A 32 -0.53 9.84 -14.41
C GLY A 32 -0.33 8.36 -14.70
N ASP A 33 0.21 7.67 -13.70
CA ASP A 33 0.37 6.22 -13.64
C ASP A 33 0.14 5.81 -12.18
N GLN A 34 0.22 4.52 -11.86
CA GLN A 34 0.05 4.02 -10.51
C GLN A 34 1.25 3.15 -10.13
N THR A 35 1.97 3.53 -9.07
CA THR A 35 2.95 2.62 -8.48
C THR A 35 2.19 1.46 -7.81
N VAL A 36 2.26 0.27 -8.42
CA VAL A 36 1.55 -0.94 -7.97
C VAL A 36 2.30 -1.79 -6.93
N GLY A 37 3.57 -1.45 -6.68
CA GLY A 37 4.43 -2.16 -5.75
C GLY A 37 5.80 -1.50 -5.64
N SER A 38 6.48 -1.76 -4.53
CA SER A 38 7.83 -1.24 -4.28
C SER A 38 8.63 -2.24 -3.46
N MET A 39 9.94 -2.29 -3.72
CA MET A 39 10.84 -3.23 -3.09
C MET A 39 12.21 -2.59 -2.83
N VAL A 40 12.80 -2.90 -1.67
CA VAL A 40 14.21 -2.65 -1.36
C VAL A 40 14.85 -3.99 -1.02
N ALA A 41 15.82 -4.44 -1.81
CA ALA A 41 16.55 -5.67 -1.52
C ALA A 41 17.84 -5.37 -0.75
N ASP A 42 18.00 -5.99 0.40
CA ASP A 42 19.26 -6.07 1.14
C ASP A 42 19.92 -7.43 0.82
N LEU A 43 21.12 -7.37 0.24
CA LEU A 43 21.82 -8.54 -0.31
C LEU A 43 23.01 -8.96 0.56
N ASP A 44 22.88 -8.83 1.89
CA ASP A 44 23.89 -9.29 2.84
C ASP A 44 24.21 -10.79 2.66
N LYS A 45 25.48 -11.15 2.84
CA LYS A 45 25.99 -12.52 2.74
C LYS A 45 25.42 -13.46 3.81
N SER A 46 24.92 -12.92 4.91
CA SER A 46 24.31 -13.66 6.01
C SER A 46 22.86 -14.08 5.73
N GLY A 47 22.25 -13.61 4.65
CA GLY A 47 20.91 -14.00 4.21
C GLY A 47 20.14 -12.83 3.60
N PRO A 48 19.85 -12.84 2.29
CA PRO A 48 19.24 -11.70 1.61
C PRO A 48 17.77 -11.51 2.01
N VAL A 49 17.38 -10.26 2.28
CA VAL A 49 16.03 -9.86 2.66
C VAL A 49 15.51 -8.82 1.69
N ALA A 50 14.33 -9.05 1.11
CA ALA A 50 13.62 -8.00 0.40
C ALA A 50 12.56 -7.38 1.31
N TRP A 51 12.51 -6.06 1.32
CA TRP A 51 11.47 -5.28 1.96
C TRP A 51 10.46 -4.88 0.90
N VAL A 52 9.24 -5.39 0.98
CA VAL A 52 8.22 -5.25 -0.07
C VAL A 52 6.95 -4.57 0.44
N THR A 53 6.34 -3.72 -0.38
CA THR A 53 5.01 -3.18 -0.07
C THR A 53 3.91 -4.18 -0.34
N GLY A 54 4.06 -5.06 -1.34
CA GLY A 54 3.01 -6.01 -1.76
C GLY A 54 1.72 -5.36 -2.28
N THR A 55 1.67 -4.04 -2.34
CA THR A 55 0.49 -3.21 -2.64
C THR A 55 0.93 -1.89 -3.26
N SER A 56 -0.03 -1.16 -3.82
CA SER A 56 0.19 0.16 -4.41
C SER A 56 0.57 1.24 -3.38
N ALA A 57 1.03 2.40 -3.87
CA ALA A 57 1.26 3.60 -3.06
C ALA A 57 2.26 3.41 -1.88
N PRO A 58 3.57 3.28 -2.16
CA PRO A 58 4.60 3.12 -1.12
C PRO A 58 4.65 4.24 -0.09
N CYS A 59 4.12 5.43 -0.40
CA CYS A 59 4.01 6.55 0.53
C CYS A 59 3.22 6.21 1.81
N ILE A 60 2.27 5.27 1.74
CA ILE A 60 1.46 4.83 2.88
C ILE A 60 1.55 3.33 3.19
N ALA A 61 2.00 2.52 2.24
CA ALA A 61 2.21 1.11 2.45
C ALA A 61 3.41 0.82 3.36
N LEU A 62 3.28 -0.21 4.18
CA LEU A 62 4.38 -0.77 4.96
C LEU A 62 5.32 -1.57 4.06
N PHE A 63 6.62 -1.44 4.28
CA PHE A 63 7.63 -2.35 3.78
C PHE A 63 7.78 -3.54 4.73
N LYS A 64 7.26 -4.71 4.35
CA LYS A 64 7.40 -5.95 5.13
C LYS A 64 8.59 -6.77 4.60
N PRO A 65 9.33 -7.46 5.47
CA PRO A 65 10.45 -8.28 5.06
C PRO A 65 9.99 -9.62 4.47
N ILE A 66 10.66 -10.09 3.42
CA ILE A 66 10.61 -11.44 2.89
C ILE A 66 12.04 -11.97 2.77
N THR A 67 12.24 -13.21 3.20
CA THR A 67 13.52 -13.93 3.07
C THR A 67 13.66 -14.44 1.62
N LEU A 68 14.70 -14.03 0.90
CA LEU A 68 14.87 -14.39 -0.52
C LEU A 68 15.48 -15.78 -0.73
N ASP A 69 16.03 -16.38 0.33
CA ASP A 69 16.63 -17.71 0.37
C ASP A 69 15.66 -18.82 0.78
N ALA A 70 14.39 -18.49 1.06
CA ALA A 70 13.39 -19.45 1.51
C ALA A 70 12.05 -19.27 0.77
N GLU A 71 11.51 -20.38 0.25
CA GLU A 71 10.19 -20.40 -0.38
C GLU A 71 9.07 -20.03 0.62
N GLY A 72 8.12 -19.18 0.21
CA GLY A 72 6.80 -19.08 0.85
C GLY A 72 6.72 -18.21 2.11
N THR A 73 7.38 -17.06 2.15
CA THR A 73 7.21 -16.05 3.20
C THR A 73 6.49 -14.82 2.64
N GLY A 74 5.28 -14.54 3.12
CA GLY A 74 4.57 -13.29 2.79
C GLY A 74 4.12 -13.12 1.34
N MET A 75 4.24 -14.18 0.52
CA MET A 75 3.88 -14.19 -0.89
C MET A 75 2.69 -15.11 -1.12
N PHE A 76 1.79 -14.71 -2.01
CA PHE A 76 0.69 -15.55 -2.48
C PHE A 76 1.19 -16.48 -3.58
N GLY A 77 0.85 -17.77 -3.48
CA GLY A 77 1.08 -18.74 -4.55
C GLY A 77 0.14 -18.52 -5.74
N GLU A 78 0.43 -19.14 -6.88
CA GLU A 78 -0.41 -19.09 -8.09
C GLU A 78 -1.82 -19.63 -7.86
N ASP A 79 -1.99 -20.52 -6.88
CA ASP A 79 -3.25 -21.10 -6.42
C ASP A 79 -4.02 -20.20 -5.42
N GLN A 80 -3.44 -19.08 -5.01
CA GLN A 80 -3.98 -18.18 -3.98
C GLN A 80 -4.48 -16.83 -4.53
N GLN A 81 -4.86 -16.78 -5.80
CA GLN A 81 -5.26 -15.53 -6.48
C GLN A 81 -6.38 -14.77 -5.77
N GLU A 82 -7.38 -15.46 -5.25
CA GLU A 82 -8.49 -14.82 -4.52
C GLU A 82 -8.00 -14.15 -3.22
N LYS A 83 -7.11 -14.81 -2.47
CA LYS A 83 -6.51 -14.24 -1.26
C LYS A 83 -5.63 -13.03 -1.60
N ALA A 84 -4.84 -13.13 -2.68
CA ALA A 84 -4.01 -12.05 -3.17
C ALA A 84 -4.84 -10.84 -3.59
N LEU A 85 -5.95 -11.08 -4.29
CA LEU A 85 -6.88 -10.04 -4.69
C LEU A 85 -7.51 -9.37 -3.47
N ASN A 86 -8.06 -10.14 -2.51
CA ASN A 86 -8.67 -9.57 -1.31
C ASN A 86 -7.67 -8.72 -0.52
N TYR A 87 -6.43 -9.20 -0.38
CA TYR A 87 -5.34 -8.44 0.21
C TYR A 87 -5.07 -7.13 -0.52
N TRP A 88 -5.00 -7.16 -1.85
CA TRP A 88 -4.83 -5.97 -2.68
C TRP A 88 -6.01 -5.01 -2.52
N LEU A 89 -7.25 -5.50 -2.55
CA LEU A 89 -8.47 -4.70 -2.42
C LEU A 89 -8.58 -3.96 -1.07
N GLU A 90 -8.21 -4.62 0.03
CA GLU A 90 -8.15 -3.99 1.36
C GLU A 90 -7.22 -2.78 1.38
N ASN A 91 -6.04 -2.91 0.75
CA ASN A 91 -5.06 -1.84 0.68
C ASN A 91 -5.44 -0.76 -0.33
N GLU A 92 -6.06 -1.15 -1.45
CA GLU A 92 -6.58 -0.20 -2.44
C GLU A 92 -7.64 0.70 -1.84
N HIS A 93 -8.52 0.16 -0.99
CA HIS A 93 -9.53 0.94 -0.29
C HIS A 93 -8.92 2.09 0.52
N ILE A 94 -7.85 1.81 1.28
CA ILE A 94 -7.07 2.82 2.01
C ILE A 94 -6.41 3.80 1.03
N SER A 95 -5.71 3.29 0.01
CA SER A 95 -4.95 4.13 -0.93
C SER A 95 -5.83 5.08 -1.75
N ARG A 96 -7.03 4.65 -2.14
CA ARG A 96 -7.99 5.46 -2.89
C ARG A 96 -8.62 6.53 -2.01
N ASN A 97 -8.83 6.23 -0.73
CA ASN A 97 -9.33 7.20 0.23
C ASN A 97 -8.38 8.41 0.41
N LEU A 98 -7.08 8.23 0.15
CA LEU A 98 -6.10 9.32 0.20
C LEU A 98 -6.29 10.41 -0.85
N GLN A 99 -7.07 10.15 -1.90
CA GLN A 99 -7.36 11.15 -2.92
C GLN A 99 -8.04 12.39 -2.31
N ASN A 100 -8.72 12.22 -1.16
CA ASN A 100 -9.22 13.32 -0.36
C ASN A 100 -8.29 13.56 0.84
N ASN A 101 -7.98 14.83 1.13
CA ASN A 101 -7.27 15.24 2.36
C ASN A 101 -5.93 14.54 2.58
N TYR A 102 -5.17 14.37 1.50
CA TYR A 102 -3.92 13.61 1.49
C TYR A 102 -2.96 14.02 2.61
N ALA A 103 -2.69 15.31 2.79
CA ALA A 103 -1.71 15.78 3.78
C ALA A 103 -2.08 15.32 5.20
N GLU A 104 -3.33 15.52 5.62
CA GLU A 104 -3.81 15.15 6.96
C GLU A 104 -3.83 13.63 7.16
N LYS A 105 -4.33 12.88 6.17
CA LYS A 105 -4.36 11.41 6.22
C LYS A 105 -2.96 10.81 6.18
N HIS A 106 -2.07 11.36 5.38
CA HIS A 106 -0.67 10.94 5.31
C HIS A 106 0.03 11.16 6.65
N GLU A 107 -0.17 12.32 7.30
CA GLU A 107 0.38 12.55 8.65
C GLU A 107 -0.16 11.55 9.67
N ALA A 108 -1.47 11.26 9.65
CA ALA A 108 -2.09 10.28 10.53
C ALA A 108 -1.52 8.86 10.29
N ILE A 109 -1.33 8.48 9.04
CA ILE A 109 -0.73 7.20 8.65
C ILE A 109 0.74 7.14 9.07
N GLU A 110 1.52 8.20 8.88
CA GLU A 110 2.94 8.23 9.21
C GLU A 110 3.19 7.89 10.68
N LYS A 111 2.35 8.43 11.58
CA LYS A 111 2.41 8.18 13.03
C LYS A 111 2.24 6.70 13.38
N LEU A 112 1.53 5.93 12.56
CA LEU A 112 1.35 4.49 12.72
C LEU A 112 2.42 3.69 11.96
N ARG A 113 2.78 4.14 10.76
CA ARG A 113 3.67 3.44 9.85
C ARG A 113 5.10 3.44 10.33
N ALA A 114 5.65 4.60 10.70
CA ALA A 114 7.05 4.74 11.09
C ALA A 114 7.46 3.83 12.27
N PRO A 115 6.77 3.82 13.43
CA PRO A 115 7.14 2.94 14.53
C PRO A 115 6.98 1.46 14.20
N LEU A 116 6.01 1.10 13.36
CA LEU A 116 5.80 -0.30 12.98
C LEU A 116 6.87 -0.80 12.01
N GLU A 117 7.32 0.04 11.06
CA GLU A 117 8.47 -0.33 10.20
C GLU A 117 9.76 -0.45 10.99
N GLN A 118 9.98 0.42 11.98
CA GLN A 118 11.12 0.29 12.89
C GLN A 118 11.05 -1.05 13.65
N ARG A 119 9.86 -1.41 14.17
CA ARG A 119 9.65 -2.70 14.83
C ARG A 119 9.93 -3.89 13.90
N PHE A 120 9.58 -3.80 12.61
CA PHE A 120 9.92 -4.86 11.65
C PHE A 120 11.43 -5.00 11.45
N GLU A 121 12.18 -3.89 11.43
CA GLU A 121 13.64 -3.90 11.36
C GLU A 121 14.25 -4.54 12.61
N GLU A 122 13.74 -4.22 13.80
CA GLU A 122 14.15 -4.84 15.07
C GLU A 122 13.87 -6.36 15.06
N ILE A 123 12.65 -6.77 14.71
CA ILE A 123 12.25 -8.19 14.59
C ILE A 123 13.20 -8.97 13.66
N MET A 124 13.56 -8.38 12.51
CA MET A 124 14.46 -9.05 11.56
C MET A 124 15.93 -9.05 12.00
N THR A 125 16.36 -8.03 12.73
CA THR A 125 17.72 -7.91 13.25
C THR A 125 17.98 -8.90 14.39
N ASP A 126 17.00 -9.05 15.28
CA ASP A 126 17.09 -9.94 16.44
C ASP A 126 16.88 -11.41 16.07
N ALA A 127 16.30 -11.69 14.90
CA ALA A 127 16.07 -13.04 14.43
C ALA A 127 17.36 -13.71 13.94
N ALA A 128 17.75 -14.81 14.60
CA ALA A 128 18.78 -15.71 14.07
C ALA A 128 18.38 -16.23 12.67
N PRO A 129 19.34 -16.54 11.78
CA PRO A 129 19.06 -16.90 10.38
C PRO A 129 17.95 -17.93 10.20
N GLU A 130 17.92 -18.97 11.02
CA GLU A 130 16.92 -20.05 11.00
C GLU A 130 15.50 -19.60 11.38
N TYR A 131 15.36 -18.49 12.11
CA TYR A 131 14.07 -17.94 12.54
C TYR A 131 13.59 -16.75 11.71
N ARG A 132 14.39 -16.23 10.77
CA ARG A 132 14.02 -15.07 9.94
C ARG A 132 12.74 -15.26 9.16
N LYS A 133 12.43 -16.49 8.75
CA LYS A 133 11.15 -16.83 8.10
C LYS A 133 9.95 -16.61 9.02
N GLN A 134 10.08 -17.00 10.28
CA GLN A 134 9.02 -16.81 11.28
C GLN A 134 8.87 -15.34 11.65
N ALA A 135 10.00 -14.64 11.86
CA ALA A 135 10.05 -13.21 12.10
C ALA A 135 9.38 -12.40 10.97
N ALA A 136 9.66 -12.76 9.71
CA ALA A 136 9.02 -12.14 8.56
C ALA A 136 7.50 -12.42 8.53
N ARG A 137 7.05 -13.63 8.84
CA ARG A 137 5.61 -13.94 8.95
C ARG A 137 4.92 -13.11 10.03
N GLU A 138 5.57 -12.90 11.18
CA GLU A 138 5.05 -12.03 12.24
C GLU A 138 4.80 -10.61 11.72
N CYS A 139 5.71 -10.06 10.91
CA CYS A 139 5.53 -8.74 10.32
C CYS A 139 4.28 -8.65 9.43
N PHE A 140 3.96 -9.70 8.67
CA PHE A 140 2.72 -9.76 7.86
C PHE A 140 1.46 -9.92 8.71
N GLU A 141 1.54 -10.57 9.87
CA GLU A 141 0.40 -10.64 10.80
C GLU A 141 0.14 -9.29 11.47
N LEU A 142 1.19 -8.59 11.91
CA LEU A 142 1.09 -7.23 12.47
C LEU A 142 0.52 -6.22 11.46
N GLU A 143 0.76 -6.43 10.16
CA GLU A 143 0.16 -5.59 9.12
C GLU A 143 -1.37 -5.63 9.14
N LYS A 144 -1.98 -6.77 9.49
CA LYS A 144 -3.45 -6.89 9.53
C LYS A 144 -4.04 -5.94 10.57
N GLU A 145 -3.43 -5.87 11.75
CA GLU A 145 -3.82 -4.94 12.80
C GLU A 145 -3.58 -3.49 12.40
N TYR A 146 -2.46 -3.23 11.72
CA TYR A 146 -2.14 -1.91 11.18
C TYR A 146 -3.20 -1.40 10.20
N ARG A 147 -3.70 -2.24 9.27
CA ARG A 147 -4.74 -1.82 8.32
C ARG A 147 -6.01 -1.35 9.02
N VAL A 148 -6.42 -2.05 10.08
CA VAL A 148 -7.57 -1.65 10.91
C VAL A 148 -7.30 -0.33 11.63
N ALA A 149 -6.09 -0.16 12.19
CA ALA A 149 -5.71 1.08 12.88
C ALA A 149 -5.65 2.27 11.92
N VAL A 150 -5.10 2.08 10.72
CA VAL A 150 -5.06 3.11 9.67
C VAL A 150 -6.46 3.52 9.27
N TRP A 151 -7.35 2.57 8.99
CA TRP A 151 -8.73 2.91 8.61
C TRP A 151 -9.41 3.78 9.67
N LYS A 152 -9.32 3.37 10.94
CA LYS A 152 -9.87 4.15 12.08
C LYS A 152 -9.27 5.55 12.20
N ALA A 153 -8.01 5.72 11.81
CA ALA A 153 -7.33 7.01 11.87
C ALA A 153 -7.73 7.96 10.73
N ILE A 154 -8.03 7.43 9.54
CA ILE A 154 -8.30 8.25 8.35
C ILE A 154 -9.78 8.42 8.03
N GLU A 155 -10.65 7.51 8.46
CA GLU A 155 -12.10 7.58 8.24
C GLU A 155 -12.71 8.89 8.76
N PRO A 156 -12.36 9.41 9.96
CA PRO A 156 -12.87 10.71 10.43
C PRO A 156 -12.37 11.91 9.62
N LEU A 157 -11.27 11.73 8.87
CA LEU A 157 -10.67 12.76 8.01
C LEU A 157 -11.24 12.70 6.58
N ASP A 158 -12.17 11.79 6.31
CA ASP A 158 -12.73 11.63 4.98
C ASP A 158 -13.87 12.62 4.73
N HIS A 159 -13.49 13.80 4.25
CA HIS A 159 -14.43 14.80 3.76
C HIS A 159 -14.20 15.12 2.27
N PRO A 160 -15.22 15.58 1.54
CA PRO A 160 -15.09 15.77 0.10
C PRO A 160 -13.99 16.77 -0.25
N THR A 161 -13.02 16.32 -1.06
CA THR A 161 -12.07 17.22 -1.74
C THR A 161 -12.60 17.49 -3.14
N ARG A 162 -12.54 18.74 -3.60
CA ARG A 162 -13.04 19.11 -4.93
C ARG A 162 -12.06 18.63 -6.00
N HIS A 163 -12.41 17.53 -6.65
CA HIS A 163 -11.69 17.03 -7.83
C HIS A 163 -12.24 17.60 -9.13
N SER A 164 -11.45 17.50 -10.21
CA SER A 164 -11.97 17.80 -11.54
C SER A 164 -13.05 16.79 -11.94
N PRO A 165 -14.11 17.19 -12.68
CA PRO A 165 -15.12 16.24 -13.14
C PRO A 165 -14.55 15.11 -13.99
N VAL A 166 -13.48 15.40 -14.75
CA VAL A 166 -12.79 14.42 -15.58
C VAL A 166 -12.12 13.34 -14.71
N PHE A 167 -11.43 13.75 -13.64
CA PHE A 167 -10.81 12.82 -12.70
C PHE A 167 -11.84 11.86 -12.09
N SER A 168 -12.94 12.37 -11.55
CA SER A 168 -14.00 11.54 -10.98
C SER A 168 -14.66 10.62 -12.02
N MET A 169 -14.86 11.09 -13.26
CA MET A 169 -15.39 10.23 -14.32
C MET A 169 -14.45 9.06 -14.64
N GLN A 170 -13.14 9.29 -14.60
CA GLN A 170 -12.17 8.22 -14.84
C GLN A 170 -12.11 7.21 -13.71
N TRP A 171 -12.08 7.65 -12.45
CA TRP A 171 -12.15 6.72 -11.31
C TRP A 171 -13.40 5.84 -11.35
N ARG A 172 -14.57 6.42 -11.70
CA ARG A 172 -15.79 5.63 -11.91
C ARG A 172 -15.66 4.60 -13.03
N ARG A 173 -14.91 4.90 -14.09
CA ARG A 173 -14.63 3.94 -15.17
C ARG A 173 -13.76 2.79 -14.67
N GLU A 174 -12.63 3.10 -14.02
CA GLU A 174 -11.71 2.10 -13.47
C GLU A 174 -12.42 1.19 -12.43
N ASN A 175 -13.23 1.76 -11.55
CA ASN A 175 -14.04 1.00 -10.58
C ASN A 175 -15.04 0.07 -11.27
N ARG A 176 -15.69 0.54 -12.34
CA ARG A 176 -16.63 -0.29 -13.12
C ARG A 176 -15.93 -1.45 -13.82
N GLU A 177 -14.73 -1.23 -14.35
CA GLU A 177 -13.94 -2.30 -14.95
C GLU A 177 -13.50 -3.33 -13.92
N LEU A 178 -13.07 -2.89 -12.74
CA LEU A 178 -12.70 -3.77 -11.64
C LEU A 178 -13.87 -4.69 -11.25
N VAL A 179 -15.06 -4.13 -10.99
CA VAL A 179 -16.26 -4.91 -10.65
C VAL A 179 -16.66 -5.85 -11.79
N ARG A 180 -16.60 -5.39 -13.05
CA ARG A 180 -16.94 -6.22 -14.22
C ARG A 180 -16.06 -7.46 -14.30
N ARG A 181 -14.77 -7.31 -14.05
CA ARG A 181 -13.81 -8.41 -14.16
C ARG A 181 -13.75 -9.26 -12.88
N TRP A 182 -14.00 -8.67 -11.70
CA TRP A 182 -14.05 -9.34 -10.41
C TRP A 182 -15.35 -9.01 -9.64
N PRO A 183 -16.48 -9.67 -9.99
CA PRO A 183 -17.78 -9.38 -9.38
C PRO A 183 -17.84 -9.61 -7.86
N VAL A 184 -16.98 -10.48 -7.32
CA VAL A 184 -16.85 -10.72 -5.87
C VAL A 184 -16.52 -9.42 -5.11
N TYR A 185 -15.86 -8.45 -5.76
CA TYR A 185 -15.56 -7.15 -5.15
C TYR A 185 -16.81 -6.34 -4.77
N SER A 186 -17.91 -6.46 -5.52
CA SER A 186 -19.11 -5.66 -5.23
C SER A 186 -19.80 -6.03 -3.92
N GLN A 187 -19.50 -7.21 -3.36
CA GLN A 187 -20.08 -7.68 -2.10
C GLN A 187 -19.32 -7.17 -0.86
N SER A 188 -18.07 -6.72 -1.01
CA SER A 188 -17.26 -6.16 0.07
C SER A 188 -17.19 -4.63 0.10
N SER A 189 -17.75 -3.97 -0.92
CA SER A 189 -17.45 -2.57 -1.23
C SER A 189 -18.67 -1.63 -1.22
N GLU A 190 -19.65 -1.82 -0.33
CA GLU A 190 -20.75 -0.84 -0.17
C GLU A 190 -20.26 0.60 0.12
N ASN A 191 -18.98 0.78 0.48
CA ASN A 191 -18.35 2.07 0.75
C ASN A 191 -17.38 2.61 -0.34
N ALA A 192 -17.11 1.88 -1.44
CA ALA A 192 -16.07 2.28 -2.41
C ALA A 192 -16.47 3.40 -3.41
N SER A 193 -17.59 4.08 -3.19
CA SER A 193 -18.22 4.98 -4.17
C SER A 193 -17.89 6.47 -3.99
N THR A 194 -16.92 6.85 -3.16
CA THR A 194 -16.66 8.27 -2.83
C THR A 194 -15.47 8.92 -3.54
N VAL A 195 -14.94 8.30 -4.61
CA VAL A 195 -13.98 8.95 -5.54
C VAL A 195 -14.48 8.93 -6.98
#